data_AF-B0MRV4-F1
#
_entry.id   AF-B0MRV4-F1
#
_cell.length_a   1.000
_cell.length_b   1.000
_cell.length_c   1.000
_cell.angle_alpha   90.00
_cell.angle_beta   90.00
_cell.angle_gamma   90.00
#
_symmetry.space_group_name_H-M   'P 1'
#
loop_
_entity.id
_entity.type
_entity.pdbx_description
1 polymer ?
#
loop_
_entity_poly.entity_id
_entity_poly.type
_entity_poly.pdbx_seq_one_letter_code
_entity_poly.pdbx_strand_id
1 'polypeptide(L)'
;MSAVTEIYIDKADLNMYQLKPAPPKWDLQEYIVTYLKEKDNRYLAWFLHYYEKTLNNNVQEYMRKLFMPEHFADMKQAYIAGLLKALKNYDIKQGVPFTSFKERYVEREILDYVRSMRTGFTA
;
A
#
# COMPACT_ATOMS: atom_id res chain seq x y z
N MET A 1 2.49 -30.39 -14.53
CA MET A 1 3.40 -29.60 -13.69
C MET A 1 2.94 -28.15 -13.81
N SER A 2 2.34 -27.57 -12.76
CA SER A 2 2.02 -26.13 -12.79
C SER A 2 3.32 -25.36 -12.69
N ALA A 3 3.63 -24.56 -13.71
CA ALA A 3 4.64 -23.52 -13.59
C ALA A 3 4.15 -22.55 -12.52
N VAL A 4 4.74 -22.64 -11.33
CA VAL A 4 4.68 -21.54 -10.37
C VAL A 4 5.44 -20.42 -11.07
N THR A 5 4.74 -19.48 -11.70
CA THR A 5 5.33 -18.23 -12.16
C THR A 5 6.04 -17.61 -10.95
N GLU A 6 7.37 -17.67 -10.94
CA GLU A 6 8.17 -16.99 -9.93
C GLU A 6 7.85 -15.50 -10.01
N ILE A 7 7.36 -14.95 -8.90
CA ILE A 7 7.11 -13.52 -8.80
C ILE A 7 8.49 -12.86 -8.66
N TYR A 8 8.98 -12.24 -9.73
CA TYR A 8 10.20 -11.45 -9.66
C TYR A 8 9.90 -10.10 -9.00
N ILE A 9 10.62 -9.79 -7.91
CA ILE A 9 10.49 -8.52 -7.18
C ILE A 9 11.90 -8.01 -6.87
N ASP A 10 12.21 -6.78 -7.28
CA ASP A 10 13.47 -6.16 -6.91
C ASP A 10 13.51 -5.92 -5.38
N LYS A 11 14.67 -6.18 -4.77
CA LYS A 11 14.91 -5.85 -3.37
C LYS A 11 14.71 -4.35 -3.08
N ALA A 12 15.00 -3.47 -4.04
CA ALA A 12 14.72 -2.05 -3.94
C ALA A 12 13.21 -1.79 -3.79
N ASP A 13 12.38 -2.51 -4.55
CA ASP A 13 10.94 -2.36 -4.51
C ASP A 13 10.35 -2.83 -3.17
N LEU A 14 10.95 -3.84 -2.55
CA LEU A 14 10.55 -4.29 -1.21
C LEU A 14 10.83 -3.24 -0.11
N ASN A 15 11.75 -2.30 -0.34
CA ASN A 15 12.26 -1.36 0.67
C ASN A 15 12.05 0.12 0.28
N MET A 16 11.11 0.42 -0.63
CA MET A 16 10.77 1.78 -1.08
C MET A 16 10.51 2.79 0.04
N TYR A 17 9.98 2.34 1.19
CA TYR A 17 9.58 3.20 2.30
C TYR A 17 10.49 3.05 3.54
N GLN A 18 11.63 2.36 3.43
CA GLN A 18 12.58 2.23 4.53
C GLN A 18 13.36 3.54 4.77
N LEU A 19 13.25 4.10 5.97
CA LEU A 19 14.01 5.27 6.42
C LEU A 19 15.30 4.86 7.15
N LYS A 20 16.36 5.65 6.97
CA LYS A 20 17.65 5.50 7.68
C LYS A 20 18.08 6.86 8.23
N PRO A 21 18.23 7.03 9.57
CA PRO A 21 17.99 6.02 10.61
C PRO A 21 16.51 5.61 10.72
N ALA A 22 16.26 4.48 11.39
CA ALA A 22 14.89 4.04 11.67
C ALA A 22 14.18 5.08 12.57
N PRO A 23 12.91 5.40 12.29
CA PRO A 23 12.14 6.33 13.10
C PRO A 23 11.82 5.77 14.50
N PRO A 24 11.30 6.58 15.44
CA PRO A 24 10.79 6.08 16.71
C PRO A 24 9.64 5.09 16.49
N LYS A 25 9.59 3.99 17.22
CA LYS A 25 8.57 2.93 17.08
C LYS A 25 7.36 3.17 17.99
N TRP A 26 6.19 3.35 17.39
CA TRP A 26 4.87 3.56 18.01
C TRP A 26 3.86 2.55 17.45
N ASP A 27 2.62 2.58 17.95
CA ASP A 27 1.53 1.88 17.29
C ASP A 27 1.21 2.51 15.92
N LEU A 28 0.82 1.70 14.95
CA LEU A 28 0.52 2.18 13.59
C LEU A 28 -0.60 3.24 13.59
N GLN A 29 -1.60 3.08 14.45
CA GLN A 29 -2.69 4.02 14.57
C GLN A 29 -2.23 5.37 15.13
N GLU A 30 -1.25 5.37 16.05
CA GLU A 30 -0.73 6.59 16.67
C GLU A 30 -0.05 7.51 15.65
N TYR A 31 0.68 6.96 14.67
CA TYR A 31 1.23 7.77 13.58
C TYR A 31 0.14 8.43 12.75
N ILE A 32 -0.96 7.71 12.45
CA ILE A 32 -2.07 8.24 11.65
C ILE A 32 -2.82 9.33 12.42
N VAL A 33 -3.09 9.11 13.71
CA VAL A 33 -3.73 10.10 14.58
C VAL A 33 -2.89 11.36 14.67
N THR A 34 -1.58 11.20 14.91
CA THR A 34 -0.64 12.33 15.01
C THR A 34 -0.51 13.06 13.67
N TYR A 35 -0.40 12.33 12.56
CA TYR A 35 -0.42 12.90 11.21
C TYR A 35 -1.68 13.75 10.98
N LEU A 36 -2.86 13.23 11.35
CA LEU A 36 -4.12 13.95 11.14
C LEU A 36 -4.23 15.21 12.01
N LYS A 37 -3.66 15.19 13.22
CA LYS A 37 -3.63 16.32 14.16
C LYS A 37 -2.63 17.39 13.74
N GLU A 38 -1.40 17.00 13.42
CA GLU A 38 -0.27 17.91 13.22
C GLU A 38 -0.05 18.28 11.75
N LYS A 39 -0.63 17.51 10.81
CA LYS A 39 -0.45 17.66 9.35
C LYS A 39 1.00 17.59 8.89
N ASP A 40 1.83 16.89 9.67
CA ASP A 40 3.24 16.70 9.37
C ASP A 40 3.48 15.35 8.68
N ASN A 41 3.96 15.41 7.44
CA ASN A 41 4.23 14.25 6.60
C ASN A 41 5.26 13.27 7.19
N ARG A 42 6.07 13.68 8.18
CA ARG A 42 7.01 12.79 8.87
C ARG A 42 6.29 11.61 9.52
N TYR A 43 5.12 11.82 10.12
CA TYR A 43 4.36 10.73 10.74
C TYR A 43 3.80 9.74 9.72
N LEU A 44 3.41 10.22 8.54
CA LEU A 44 3.02 9.33 7.44
C LEU A 44 4.22 8.53 6.92
N ALA A 45 5.40 9.16 6.79
CA ALA A 45 6.61 8.45 6.41
C ALA A 45 7.01 7.38 7.44
N TRP A 46 6.87 7.67 8.74
CA TRP A 46 7.13 6.72 9.83
C TRP A 46 6.13 5.56 9.83
N PHE A 47 4.84 5.87 9.61
CA PHE A 47 3.82 4.84 9.39
C PHE A 47 4.21 3.93 8.23
N LEU A 48 4.58 4.48 7.07
CA LEU A 48 4.93 3.70 5.88
C LEU A 48 6.16 2.82 6.10
N HIS A 49 7.18 3.33 6.81
CA HIS A 49 8.37 2.57 7.18
C HIS A 49 8.03 1.27 7.91
N TYR A 50 7.18 1.34 8.93
CA TYR A 50 6.78 0.16 9.72
C TYR A 50 5.67 -0.67 9.05
N TYR A 51 4.82 -0.04 8.24
CA TYR A 51 3.74 -0.71 7.52
C TYR A 51 4.23 -1.47 6.28
N GLU A 52 5.42 -1.17 5.76
CA GLU A 52 5.92 -1.67 4.48
C GLU A 52 5.89 -3.20 4.35
N LYS A 53 6.19 -3.94 5.42
CA LYS A 53 6.09 -5.41 5.39
C LYS A 53 4.66 -5.88 5.11
N THR A 54 3.68 -5.29 5.77
CA THR A 54 2.25 -5.59 5.56
C THR A 54 1.80 -5.14 4.17
N LEU A 55 2.24 -3.96 3.74
CA LEU A 55 2.00 -3.46 2.37
C LEU A 55 2.51 -4.45 1.32
N ASN A 56 3.77 -4.88 1.43
CA ASN A 56 4.38 -5.82 0.48
C ASN A 56 3.60 -7.14 0.42
N ASN A 57 3.22 -7.71 1.56
CA ASN A 57 2.43 -8.93 1.61
C ASN A 57 1.08 -8.78 0.92
N ASN A 58 0.37 -7.67 1.18
CA ASN A 58 -0.92 -7.39 0.56
C ASN A 58 -0.79 -7.20 -0.95
N VAL A 59 0.22 -6.46 -1.42
CA VAL A 59 0.48 -6.27 -2.85
C VAL A 59 0.74 -7.61 -3.54
N GLN A 60 1.58 -8.47 -2.97
CA GLN A 60 1.82 -9.81 -3.52
C GLN A 60 0.55 -10.67 -3.55
N GLU A 61 -0.34 -10.53 -2.56
CA GLU A 61 -1.63 -11.22 -2.57
C GLU A 61 -2.52 -10.73 -3.72
N TYR A 62 -2.60 -9.41 -3.95
CA TYR A 62 -3.30 -8.86 -5.11
C TYR A 62 -2.68 -9.32 -6.43
N MET A 63 -1.34 -9.35 -6.54
CA MET A 63 -0.66 -9.85 -7.73
C MET A 63 -1.05 -11.29 -8.05
N ARG A 64 -1.09 -12.16 -7.03
CA ARG A 64 -1.52 -13.56 -7.19
C ARG A 64 -2.99 -13.66 -7.60
N LYS A 65 -3.88 -12.92 -6.93
CA LYS A 65 -5.34 -12.95 -7.20
C LYS A 65 -5.71 -12.39 -8.57
N LEU A 66 -4.96 -11.40 -9.04
CA LEU A 66 -5.24 -10.67 -10.29
C LEU A 66 -4.32 -11.11 -11.44
N PHE A 67 -3.47 -12.12 -11.25
CA PHE A 67 -2.54 -12.64 -12.27
C PHE A 67 -1.60 -11.56 -12.84
N MET A 68 -0.95 -10.79 -11.97
CA MET A 68 -0.05 -9.67 -12.33
C MET A 68 1.39 -9.91 -11.80
N PRO A 69 2.12 -10.96 -12.24
CA PRO A 69 3.37 -11.42 -11.61
C PRO A 69 4.58 -10.48 -11.71
N GLU A 70 4.54 -9.45 -12.56
CA GLU A 70 5.66 -8.53 -12.80
C GLU A 70 5.37 -7.06 -12.40
N HIS A 71 4.20 -6.81 -11.81
CA HIS A 71 3.71 -5.45 -11.57
C HIS A 71 3.88 -5.00 -10.11
N PHE A 72 4.82 -5.57 -9.36
CA PHE A 72 4.91 -5.32 -7.91
C PHE A 72 5.07 -3.84 -7.57
N ALA A 73 6.02 -3.15 -8.21
CA ALA A 73 6.28 -1.73 -7.96
C ALA A 73 5.05 -0.85 -8.25
N ASP A 74 4.44 -1.03 -9.42
CA ASP A 74 3.26 -0.25 -9.82
C ASP A 74 2.04 -0.56 -8.95
N MET A 75 1.78 -1.84 -8.65
CA MET A 75 0.69 -2.23 -7.77
C MET A 75 0.90 -1.72 -6.34
N LYS A 76 2.16 -1.65 -5.87
CA LYS A 76 2.51 -1.03 -4.59
C LYS A 76 2.24 0.48 -4.61
N GLN A 77 2.51 1.18 -5.71
CA GLN A 77 2.13 2.58 -5.86
C GLN A 77 0.61 2.78 -5.93
N ALA A 78 -0.12 1.93 -6.65
CA ALA A 78 -1.60 1.96 -6.69
C ALA A 78 -2.20 1.74 -5.30
N TYR A 79 -1.66 0.78 -4.53
CA TYR A 79 -2.03 0.57 -3.14
C TYR A 79 -1.87 1.85 -2.31
N ILE A 80 -0.73 2.53 -2.45
CA ILE A 80 -0.42 3.75 -1.72
C ILE A 80 -1.34 4.90 -2.14
N ALA A 81 -1.65 5.04 -3.42
CA ALA A 81 -2.65 5.99 -3.89
C ALA A 81 -4.02 5.77 -3.20
N GLY A 82 -4.43 4.51 -3.06
CA GLY A 82 -5.67 4.15 -2.35
C GLY A 82 -5.60 4.43 -0.85
N LEU A 83 -4.45 4.16 -0.23
CA LEU A 83 -4.19 4.50 1.16
C LEU A 83 -4.28 6.01 1.40
N LEU A 84 -3.69 6.83 0.52
CA LEU A 84 -3.77 8.29 0.61
C LEU A 84 -5.20 8.81 0.40
N LYS A 85 -5.97 8.20 -0.50
CA LYS A 85 -7.40 8.50 -0.69
C LYS A 85 -8.22 8.13 0.56
N ALA A 86 -7.94 6.98 1.18
CA ALA A 86 -8.54 6.62 2.46
C ALA A 86 -8.21 7.66 3.54
N LEU A 87 -6.94 8.05 3.64
CA LEU A 87 -6.47 8.99 4.66
C LEU A 87 -7.18 10.35 4.60
N LYS A 88 -7.52 10.83 3.40
CA LYS A 88 -8.31 12.06 3.20
C LYS A 88 -9.74 11.96 3.74
N ASN A 89 -10.31 10.76 3.78
CA ASN A 89 -11.68 10.49 4.18
C ASN A 89 -11.80 9.85 5.57
N TYR A 90 -10.67 9.66 6.25
CA TYR A 90 -10.62 8.96 7.52
C TYR A 90 -11.00 9.89 8.68
N ASP A 91 -11.99 9.48 9.47
CA ASP A 91 -12.37 10.14 10.72
C ASP A 91 -12.13 9.21 11.90
N ILE A 92 -11.25 9.65 12.80
CA ILE A 92 -10.84 8.92 14.02
C ILE A 92 -12.07 8.62 14.90
N LYS A 93 -13.10 9.48 14.88
CA LYS A 93 -14.32 9.31 15.70
C LYS A 93 -15.14 8.09 15.31
N GLN A 94 -14.92 7.51 14.13
CA GLN A 94 -15.60 6.29 13.71
C GLN A 94 -15.14 5.05 14.50
N GLY A 95 -14.05 5.14 15.28
CA GLY A 95 -13.58 4.06 16.15
C GLY A 95 -12.97 2.85 15.44
N VAL A 96 -12.84 2.90 14.11
CA VAL A 96 -12.23 1.84 13.29
C VAL A 96 -10.77 2.17 13.03
N PRO A 97 -9.80 1.24 13.25
CA PRO A 97 -8.40 1.45 12.90
C PRO A 97 -8.21 1.79 11.41
N PHE A 98 -7.27 2.67 11.11
CA PHE A 98 -7.01 3.12 9.74
C PHE A 98 -6.63 1.97 8.79
N THR A 99 -5.90 0.98 9.30
CA THR A 99 -5.45 -0.20 8.53
C THR A 99 -6.61 -1.03 7.98
N SER A 100 -7.73 -1.09 8.69
CA SER A 100 -8.99 -1.70 8.25
C SER A 100 -9.82 -0.74 7.40
N PHE A 101 -9.90 0.53 7.78
CA PHE A 101 -10.69 1.55 7.05
C PHE A 101 -10.27 1.69 5.58
N LYS A 102 -8.97 1.59 5.28
CA LYS A 102 -8.43 1.83 3.93
C LYS A 102 -8.79 0.76 2.89
N GLU A 103 -9.26 -0.43 3.30
CA GLU A 103 -9.34 -1.61 2.41
C GLU A 103 -10.08 -1.35 1.10
N ARG A 104 -11.28 -0.75 1.16
CA ARG A 104 -12.08 -0.45 -0.03
C ARG A 104 -11.42 0.56 -0.97
N TYR A 105 -10.70 1.54 -0.42
CA TYR A 105 -10.01 2.55 -1.23
C TYR A 105 -8.80 1.96 -1.94
N VAL A 106 -8.03 1.15 -1.22
CA VAL A 106 -6.88 0.42 -1.77
C VAL A 106 -7.31 -0.53 -2.88
N GLU A 107 -8.33 -1.36 -2.62
CA GLU A 107 -8.83 -2.31 -3.61
C GLU A 107 -9.27 -1.60 -4.88
N ARG A 108 -10.00 -0.49 -4.76
CA ARG A 108 -10.44 0.30 -5.91
C ARG A 108 -9.27 0.76 -6.77
N GLU A 109 -8.23 1.36 -6.18
CA GLU A 109 -7.08 1.86 -6.96
C GLU A 109 -6.28 0.72 -7.61
N ILE A 110 -6.15 -0.42 -6.94
CA ILE A 110 -5.51 -1.60 -7.52
C ILE A 110 -6.32 -2.10 -8.73
N LEU A 111 -7.64 -2.20 -8.59
CA LEU A 111 -8.50 -2.63 -9.69
C LEU A 111 -8.49 -1.63 -10.84
N ASP A 112 -8.45 -0.33 -10.56
CA ASP A 112 -8.34 0.72 -11.59
C ASP A 112 -7.00 0.62 -12.35
N TYR A 113 -5.88 0.39 -11.65
CA TYR A 113 -4.59 0.09 -12.29
C TYR A 113 -4.64 -1.17 -13.17
N VAL A 114 -5.20 -2.28 -12.65
CA VAL A 114 -5.29 -3.52 -13.45
C VAL A 114 -6.18 -3.34 -14.67
N ARG A 115 -7.26 -2.56 -14.58
CA ARG A 115 -8.11 -2.22 -15.74
C ARG A 115 -7.29 -1.46 -16.78
N SER A 116 -6.53 -0.43 -16.42
CA SER A 116 -5.76 0.34 -17.39
C SER A 116 -4.71 -0.48 -18.12
N MET A 117 -4.08 -1.46 -17.43
CA MET A 117 -3.13 -2.38 -18.07
C MET A 117 -3.79 -3.36 -19.03
N ARG A 118 -5.03 -3.80 -18.76
CA ARG A 118 -5.75 -4.77 -19.61
C ARG A 118 -6.46 -4.13 -20.79
N THR A 119 -6.93 -2.89 -20.64
CA THR A 119 -7.57 -2.15 -21.75
C THR A 119 -6.58 -1.65 -22.80
N GLY A 120 -5.27 -1.75 -22.55
CA GLY A 120 -4.23 -1.52 -23.56
C GLY A 120 -4.21 -2.55 -24.70
N PHE A 121 -4.98 -3.64 -24.60
CA PHE A 121 -5.21 -4.61 -25.67
C PHE A 121 -6.52 -4.31 -26.44
N THR A 122 -6.53 -3.23 -27.21
CA THR A 122 -7.43 -3.15 -28.38
C THR A 122 -6.54 -3.13 -29.62
N ALA A 123 -6.38 -4.31 -30.23
CA ALA A 123 -5.90 -4.46 -31.59
C ALA A 123 -7.02 -4.12 -32.59
#